data_AF-A0A6V7HVE5-F1
#
_entry.id   AF-A0A6V7HVE5-F1
#
_cell.length_a   1.000
_cell.length_b   1.000
_cell.length_c   1.000
_cell.angle_alpha   90.00
_cell.angle_beta   90.00
_cell.angle_gamma   90.00
#
_symmetry.space_group_name_H-M   'P 1'
#
loop_
_entity.id
_entity.type
_entity.pdbx_description
1 polymer ?
#
loop_
_entity_poly.entity_id
_entity_poly.type
_entity_poly.pdbx_seq_one_letter_code
_entity_poly.pdbx_strand_id
1 'polypeptide(L)'
;MRHILKYFWSVNIITYADQIVASLLSYDSDNEDDFGFGKSYKWRNFVGGFEEANQIGKPVFLLVHKTTCPACIKLKDKFSKSMKLIDLSR
;
A
#
# COMPACT_ATOMS: atom_id res chain seq x y z
N MET A 1 -51.60 20.69 23.03
CA MET A 1 -51.14 19.33 22.70
C MET A 1 -49.63 19.31 22.77
N ARG A 2 -49.09 18.41 23.61
CA ARG A 2 -47.66 18.18 23.89
C ARG A 2 -46.98 17.61 22.64
N HIS A 3 -45.95 18.26 22.11
CA HIS A 3 -44.91 17.57 21.32
C HIS A 3 -43.52 18.14 21.65
N ILE A 4 -43.15 17.92 22.91
CA ILE A 4 -41.87 17.42 23.42
C ILE A 4 -40.77 17.23 22.35
N LEU A 5 -39.78 18.13 22.36
CA LEU A 5 -38.42 17.87 22.85
C LEU A 5 -37.89 16.43 22.64
N LYS A 6 -37.53 16.02 21.41
CA LYS A 6 -36.93 14.68 21.20
C LYS A 6 -35.92 14.53 20.04
N TYR A 7 -35.09 15.52 19.76
CA TYR A 7 -33.95 15.31 18.84
C TYR A 7 -32.64 15.93 19.33
N PHE A 8 -32.42 15.91 20.65
CA PHE A 8 -31.17 16.31 21.30
C PHE A 8 -30.35 15.14 21.89
N TRP A 9 -30.65 13.89 21.52
CA TRP A 9 -29.95 12.69 22.06
C TRP A 9 -29.54 11.63 21.03
N SER A 10 -29.27 12.01 19.78
CA SER A 10 -28.75 11.04 18.79
C SER A 10 -27.46 11.48 18.10
N VAL A 11 -26.91 12.65 18.46
CA VAL A 11 -25.76 13.25 17.75
C VAL A 11 -24.39 12.69 18.18
N ASN A 12 -24.33 11.61 18.95
CA ASN A 12 -23.06 11.03 19.44
C ASN A 12 -22.72 9.66 18.83
N ILE A 13 -23.68 9.00 18.16
CA ILE A 13 -23.45 7.68 17.55
C ILE A 13 -22.86 7.82 16.14
N ILE A 14 -23.29 8.85 15.40
CA ILE A 14 -22.84 9.08 14.01
C ILE A 14 -21.35 9.47 13.98
N THR A 15 -20.92 10.31 14.92
CA THR A 15 -19.52 10.77 15.04
C THR A 15 -18.55 9.62 15.34
N TYR A 16 -18.98 8.61 16.09
CA TYR A 16 -18.15 7.44 16.40
C TYR A 16 -18.06 6.48 15.21
N ALA A 17 -19.14 6.36 14.42
CA ALA A 17 -19.14 5.58 13.19
C ALA A 17 -18.19 6.19 12.14
N ASP A 18 -18.15 7.53 12.01
CA ASP A 18 -17.22 8.20 11.08
C ASP A 18 -15.75 7.97 11.46
N GLN A 19 -15.41 7.95 12.75
CA GLN A 19 -14.06 7.63 13.23
C GLN A 19 -13.66 6.18 12.93
N ILE A 20 -14.58 5.22 13.11
CA ILE A 20 -14.35 3.81 12.78
C ILE A 20 -14.18 3.64 11.27
N VAL A 21 -15.01 4.29 10.45
CA VAL A 21 -14.90 4.24 8.99
C VAL A 21 -13.57 4.83 8.53
N ALA A 22 -13.13 5.98 9.07
CA ALA A 22 -11.83 6.55 8.76
C ALA A 22 -10.66 5.61 9.16
N SER A 23 -10.75 4.97 10.32
CA SER A 23 -9.76 3.98 10.77
C SER A 23 -9.74 2.73 9.88
N LEU A 24 -10.90 2.23 9.43
CA LEU A 24 -11.01 1.08 8.52
C LEU A 24 -10.50 1.41 7.12
N LEU A 25 -10.79 2.60 6.61
CA LEU A 25 -10.23 3.10 5.35
C LEU A 25 -8.72 3.30 5.43
N SER A 26 -8.18 3.60 6.61
CA SER A 26 -6.72 3.66 6.84
C SER A 26 -6.08 2.31 7.16
N TYR A 27 -6.87 1.28 7.50
CA TYR A 27 -6.41 -0.07 7.85
C TYR A 27 -6.28 -0.97 6.62
N ASP A 28 -6.71 -0.52 5.45
CA ASP A 28 -6.42 -1.18 4.18
C ASP A 28 -5.13 -0.59 3.58
N SER A 29 -4.04 -0.66 4.35
CA SER A 29 -2.69 -0.53 3.80
C SER A 29 -2.21 -1.91 3.35
N ASP A 30 -3.01 -2.60 2.53
CA ASP A 30 -2.44 -3.52 1.56
C ASP A 30 -1.62 -2.65 0.61
N ASN A 31 -0.39 -2.35 1.04
CA ASN A 31 0.58 -1.59 0.27
C ASN A 31 0.79 -2.35 -1.04
N GLU A 32 0.08 -1.91 -2.07
CA GLU A 32 0.22 -2.37 -3.45
C GLU A 32 1.55 -1.85 -4.05
N ASP A 33 2.61 -1.83 -3.23
CA ASP A 33 3.95 -1.34 -3.54
C ASP A 33 4.61 -2.16 -4.66
N ASP A 34 4.06 -3.34 -4.96
CA ASP A 34 4.57 -4.18 -6.02
C ASP A 34 4.09 -3.74 -7.41
N PHE A 35 3.00 -2.98 -7.53
CA PHE A 35 2.41 -2.54 -8.80
C PHE A 35 2.28 -3.67 -9.85
N GLY A 36 2.13 -4.93 -9.43
CA GLY A 36 2.11 -6.11 -10.30
C GLY A 36 3.48 -6.64 -10.77
N PHE A 37 4.59 -6.11 -10.25
CA PHE A 37 5.93 -6.67 -10.43
C PHE A 37 6.23 -7.84 -9.47
N GLY A 38 5.34 -8.14 -8.52
CA GLY A 38 5.38 -9.37 -7.73
C GLY A 38 5.46 -9.10 -6.24
N LYS A 39 4.60 -9.79 -5.48
CA LYS A 39 4.47 -9.66 -4.03
C LYS A 39 5.57 -10.38 -3.23
N SER A 40 6.40 -11.18 -3.90
CA SER A 40 7.49 -11.95 -3.27
C SER A 40 8.74 -11.12 -2.98
N TYR A 41 8.82 -9.89 -3.50
CA TYR A 41 9.90 -8.96 -3.21
C TYR A 41 9.57 -8.10 -2.00
N LYS A 42 10.60 -7.75 -1.23
CA LYS A 42 10.50 -6.78 -0.15
C LYS A 42 10.59 -5.36 -0.72
N TRP A 43 9.50 -4.87 -1.29
CA TRP A 43 9.46 -3.50 -1.82
C TRP A 43 9.64 -2.47 -0.71
N ARG A 44 10.31 -1.37 -1.07
CA ARG A 44 10.61 -0.23 -0.21
C ARG A 44 10.38 1.04 -0.99
N ASN A 45 9.90 2.06 -0.30
CA ASN A 45 9.91 3.41 -0.84
C ASN A 45 11.36 3.89 -1.06
N PHE A 46 11.53 4.96 -1.84
CA PHE A 46 12.85 5.43 -2.26
C PHE A 46 13.79 5.68 -1.07
N VAL A 47 13.39 6.51 -0.10
CA VAL A 47 14.25 6.89 1.03
C VAL A 47 14.58 5.68 1.91
N GLY A 48 13.56 4.94 2.34
CA GLY A 48 13.74 3.78 3.22
C GLY A 48 14.52 2.64 2.56
N GLY A 49 14.42 2.49 1.23
CA GLY A 49 15.18 1.50 0.48
C GLY A 49 16.69 1.79 0.50
N PHE A 50 17.10 3.05 0.32
CA PHE A 50 18.51 3.44 0.41
C PHE A 50 19.05 3.38 1.84
N GLU A 51 18.26 3.78 2.84
CA GLU A 51 18.64 3.68 4.25
C GLU A 51 18.86 2.22 4.66
N GLU A 52 17.92 1.32 4.33
CA GLU A 52 18.02 -0.10 4.64
C GLU A 52 19.22 -0.74 3.92
N ALA A 53 19.38 -0.47 2.62
CA ALA A 53 20.48 -1.00 1.82
C ALA A 53 21.85 -0.60 2.37
N ASN A 54 22.00 0.64 2.83
CA ASN A 54 23.22 1.13 3.47
C ASN A 54 23.49 0.43 4.81
N GLN A 55 22.45 0.14 5.60
CA GLN A 55 22.59 -0.57 6.88
C GLN A 55 22.97 -2.05 6.69
N ILE A 56 22.37 -2.74 5.71
CA ILE A 56 22.60 -4.17 5.47
C ILE A 56 23.79 -4.45 4.54
N GLY A 57 24.35 -3.42 3.89
CA GLY A 57 25.46 -3.53 2.95
C GLY A 57 25.10 -4.23 1.63
N LYS A 58 23.85 -4.10 1.15
CA LYS A 58 23.40 -4.65 -0.13
C LYS A 58 23.19 -3.55 -1.18
N PRO A 59 23.35 -3.82 -2.48
CA PRO A 59 23.04 -2.86 -3.52
C PRO A 59 21.52 -2.62 -3.63
N VAL A 60 21.14 -1.43 -4.10
CA VAL A 60 19.74 -1.08 -4.39
C VAL A 60 19.40 -1.41 -5.84
N PHE A 61 18.30 -2.13 -6.04
CA PHE A 61 17.62 -2.23 -7.34
C PHE A 61 16.46 -1.24 -7.37
N LEU A 62 16.58 -0.17 -8.17
CA LEU A 62 15.54 0.85 -8.33
C LEU A 62 14.77 0.62 -9.63
N LEU A 63 13.46 0.36 -9.50
CA LEU A 63 12.58 0.15 -10.64
C LEU A 63 11.72 1.39 -10.92
N VAL A 64 12.02 2.08 -12.02
CA VAL A 64 11.21 3.22 -12.50
C VAL A 64 10.26 2.72 -13.59
N HIS A 65 8.96 2.92 -13.40
CA HIS A 65 7.95 2.50 -14.36
C HIS A 65 6.79 3.49 -14.48
N LYS A 66 5.99 3.35 -15.54
CA LYS A 66 4.71 4.06 -15.72
C LYS A 66 3.60 3.04 -15.96
N THR A 67 2.47 3.21 -15.29
CA THR A 67 1.33 2.27 -15.34
C THR A 67 0.80 2.05 -16.76
N THR A 68 0.80 3.08 -17.59
CA THR A 68 0.31 3.04 -18.97
C THR A 68 1.40 2.77 -20.02
N CYS A 69 2.63 2.44 -19.61
CA CYS A 69 3.70 2.11 -20.54
C CYS A 69 3.56 0.65 -21.04
N PRO A 70 3.40 0.41 -22.37
CA PRO A 70 3.24 -0.94 -22.91
C PRO A 70 4.43 -1.87 -22.60
N ALA A 71 5.65 -1.34 -22.58
CA ALA A 71 6.84 -2.12 -22.24
C ALA A 71 6.86 -2.53 -20.76
N CYS A 72 6.51 -1.61 -19.84
CA CYS A 72 6.40 -1.91 -18.42
C CYS A 72 5.34 -2.97 -18.14
N ILE A 73 4.17 -2.89 -18.80
CA ILE A 73 3.09 -3.88 -18.65
C ILE A 73 3.57 -5.27 -19.06
N LYS A 74 4.26 -5.39 -20.21
CA LYS A 74 4.84 -6.68 -20.65
C LYS A 74 5.95 -7.18 -19.71
N LEU A 75 6.73 -6.27 -19.14
CA LEU A 75 7.80 -6.62 -18.21
C LEU A 75 7.26 -7.23 -16.92
N LYS A 76 6.14 -6.73 -16.37
CA LYS A 76 5.53 -7.22 -15.13
C LYS A 76 5.34 -8.74 -15.13
N ASP A 77 4.78 -9.29 -16.20
CA ASP A 77 4.51 -10.73 -16.33
C ASP A 77 5.78 -11.58 -16.23
N LYS A 78 6.85 -11.15 -16.89
CA LYS A 78 8.14 -11.86 -16.84
C LYS A 78 8.86 -11.65 -15.52
N PHE A 79 8.77 -10.45 -14.96
CA PHE A 79 9.49 -10.07 -13.74
C PHE A 79 8.91 -10.74 -12.49
N SER A 80 7.58 -10.80 -12.38
CA SER A 80 6.91 -11.38 -11.21
C SER A 80 7.03 -12.90 -11.11
N LYS A 81 7.25 -13.58 -12.25
CA LYS A 81 7.41 -15.04 -12.34
C LYS A 81 8.86 -15.52 -12.32
N SER A 82 9.83 -14.61 -12.32
CA SER A 82 11.25 -14.98 -12.42
C SER A 82 11.81 -15.43 -11.07
N MET A 83 11.86 -16.75 -10.84
CA MET A 83 12.44 -17.33 -9.63
C MET A 83 13.88 -16.86 -9.38
N LYS A 84 14.68 -16.76 -10.45
CA LYS A 84 16.07 -16.27 -10.35
C LYS A 84 16.16 -14.86 -9.77
N LEU A 85 15.24 -13.95 -10.12
CA LEU A 85 15.23 -12.59 -9.58
C LEU A 85 14.77 -12.58 -8.12
N ILE A 86 13.77 -13.40 -7.78
CA ILE A 86 13.29 -13.56 -6.40
C ILE A 86 14.44 -14.06 -5.52
N ASP A 87 15.18 -15.07 -5.96
CA ASP A 87 16.30 -15.64 -5.19
C ASP A 87 17.42 -14.61 -4.97
N LEU A 88 17.72 -13.77 -5.97
CA LEU A 88 18.70 -12.67 -5.84
C LEU A 88 18.25 -11.55 -4.89
N SER A 89 16.94 -11.40 -4.67
CA SER A 89 16.37 -10.33 -3.83
C SER A 89 16.34 -10.65 -2.33
N ARG A 90 16.64 -11.90 -1.94
CA ARG A 90 16.70 -12.34 -0.54
C ARG A 90 18.01 -11.92 0.11
#